data_AF-A0A8H7NF78-F1
#
_entry.id   AF-A0A8H7NF78-F1
#
_cell.length_a   1.000
_cell.length_b   1.000
_cell.length_c   1.000
_cell.angle_alpha   90.00
_cell.angle_beta   90.00
_cell.angle_gamma   90.00
#
_symmetry.space_group_name_H-M   'P 1'
#
loop_
_entity.id
_entity.type
_entity.pdbx_description
1 polymer ?
#
loop_
_entity_poly.entity_id
_entity_poly.type
_entity_poly.pdbx_seq_one_letter_code
_entity_poly.pdbx_strand_id
1 'polypeptide(L)'
;MKWLYERVKETGRVKFVDALVKELVTEGTRVVGAKLKDGGVLKGDVVFVAAGAWTGALIDLRGRCEATGQAVAYVEITEAEQKRMEHQPTILNLSTGLFVLPPRERLLKVARHGFGYLNPQTVPAALPLSHKHKREPIVVSVPRTIRDNGFDGLPAEGDRDLREGLRDLVPLKDVDQRPWVKTRLCWYSDTRDADWLVDWHPGWEGLFIATGDSGHGFKFLPVIGDKLVDCLQGSGGKLGDKWKWKHIEDDGLGKETNGVYRGLNTWDGSRGGLPDMILDDEIKKLRDGKARSQL
;
A
#
# COMPACT_ATOMS: atom_id res chain seq x y z
N MET A 1 -5.50 -9.12 -12.60
CA MET A 1 -5.58 -10.06 -11.45
C MET A 1 -6.60 -11.17 -11.65
N LYS A 2 -7.90 -10.90 -11.91
CA LYS A 2 -8.92 -11.96 -12.12
C LYS A 2 -8.50 -13.04 -13.12
N TRP A 3 -7.95 -12.64 -14.27
CA TRP A 3 -7.46 -13.59 -15.27
C TRP A 3 -6.37 -14.54 -14.72
N LEU A 4 -5.34 -14.01 -14.04
CA LEU A 4 -4.29 -14.82 -13.43
C LEU A 4 -4.84 -15.76 -12.35
N TYR A 5 -5.81 -15.28 -11.55
CA TYR A 5 -6.47 -16.10 -10.54
C TYR A 5 -7.16 -17.33 -11.16
N GLU A 6 -7.91 -17.16 -12.24
CA GLU A 6 -8.53 -18.30 -12.94
C GLU A 6 -7.48 -19.23 -13.56
N ARG A 7 -6.41 -18.69 -14.16
CA ARG A 7 -5.28 -19.51 -14.66
C ARG A 7 -4.64 -20.37 -13.56
N VAL A 8 -4.47 -19.82 -12.35
CA VAL A 8 -3.93 -20.59 -11.21
C VAL A 8 -4.92 -21.65 -10.76
N LYS A 9 -6.21 -21.35 -10.69
CA LYS A 9 -7.25 -22.33 -10.33
C LYS A 9 -7.28 -23.53 -11.29
N GLU A 10 -7.16 -23.27 -12.58
CA GLU A 10 -7.12 -24.32 -13.62
C GLU A 10 -5.97 -25.31 -13.42
N THR A 11 -4.89 -24.92 -12.73
CA THR A 11 -3.78 -25.85 -12.44
C THR A 11 -4.15 -26.93 -11.42
N GLY A 12 -5.17 -26.72 -10.58
CA GLY A 12 -5.53 -27.62 -9.48
C GLY A 12 -4.48 -27.76 -8.37
N ARG A 13 -3.37 -27.00 -8.43
CA ARG A 13 -2.23 -27.10 -7.49
C ARG A 13 -2.32 -26.14 -6.31
N VAL A 14 -3.24 -25.18 -6.35
CA VAL A 14 -3.38 -24.13 -5.33
C VAL A 14 -4.76 -24.17 -4.71
N LYS A 15 -4.80 -24.33 -3.39
CA LYS A 15 -6.04 -24.17 -2.60
C LYS A 15 -6.17 -22.72 -2.16
N PHE A 16 -7.19 -22.04 -2.67
CA PHE A 16 -7.53 -20.68 -2.23
C PHE A 16 -8.40 -20.72 -0.98
N VAL A 17 -8.05 -19.89 0.01
CA VAL A 17 -8.85 -19.66 1.22
C VAL A 17 -9.06 -18.15 1.32
N ASP A 18 -10.31 -17.71 1.30
CA ASP A 18 -10.68 -16.29 1.49
C ASP A 18 -10.99 -16.06 2.96
N ALA A 19 -9.99 -15.63 3.72
CA ALA A 19 -10.11 -15.38 5.15
C ALA A 19 -9.10 -14.32 5.62
N LEU A 20 -9.46 -13.57 6.67
CA LEU A 20 -8.55 -12.64 7.32
C LEU A 20 -7.54 -13.40 8.18
N VAL A 21 -6.25 -13.19 7.91
CA VAL A 21 -5.15 -13.61 8.78
C VAL A 21 -5.03 -12.63 9.95
N LYS A 22 -5.08 -13.16 11.18
CA LYS A 22 -4.97 -12.38 12.42
C LYS A 22 -3.52 -12.26 12.89
N GLU A 23 -2.75 -13.34 12.84
CA GLU A 23 -1.36 -13.37 13.28
C GLU A 23 -0.61 -14.56 12.67
N LEU A 24 0.72 -14.49 12.64
CA LEU A 24 1.59 -15.61 12.28
C LEU A 24 1.78 -16.54 13.48
N VAL A 25 1.75 -17.85 13.22
CA VAL A 25 1.91 -18.91 14.22
C VAL A 25 3.35 -19.40 14.23
N THR A 26 3.92 -19.55 15.43
CA THR A 26 5.32 -19.91 15.62
C THR A 26 5.47 -21.13 16.52
N GLU A 27 6.46 -21.97 16.22
CA GLU A 27 6.93 -23.07 17.08
C GLU A 27 8.45 -22.91 17.25
N GLY A 28 8.90 -22.55 18.45
CA GLY A 28 10.31 -22.22 18.70
C GLY A 28 10.79 -21.03 17.85
N THR A 29 11.81 -21.25 17.02
CA THR A 29 12.43 -20.25 16.13
C THR A 29 11.75 -20.13 14.75
N ARG A 30 10.73 -20.95 14.49
CA ARG A 30 10.13 -21.10 13.16
C ARG A 30 8.71 -20.56 13.10
N VAL A 31 8.38 -19.90 11.99
CA VAL A 31 6.99 -19.63 11.61
C VAL A 31 6.44 -20.85 10.88
N VAL A 32 5.35 -21.41 11.40
CA VAL A 32 4.76 -22.69 10.92
C VAL A 32 3.39 -22.50 10.27
N GLY A 33 2.86 -21.28 10.25
CA GLY A 33 1.55 -21.02 9.67
C GLY A 33 0.98 -19.64 9.97
N ALA A 34 -0.30 -19.51 9.68
CA ALA A 34 -1.10 -18.31 9.87
C ALA A 34 -2.40 -18.66 10.58
N LYS A 35 -2.74 -17.90 11.62
CA LYS A 35 -4.01 -18.01 12.34
C LYS A 35 -5.02 -17.07 11.72
N LEU A 36 -6.19 -17.61 11.39
CA LEU A 36 -7.31 -16.89 10.80
C LEU A 36 -8.17 -16.23 11.89
N LYS A 37 -9.00 -15.25 11.50
CA LYS A 37 -9.90 -14.52 12.42
C LYS A 37 -10.89 -15.44 13.13
N ASP A 38 -11.35 -16.49 12.47
CA ASP A 38 -12.27 -17.49 13.01
C ASP A 38 -11.60 -18.49 13.98
N GLY A 39 -10.27 -18.38 14.16
CA GLY A 39 -9.47 -19.24 15.03
C GLY A 39 -8.82 -20.43 14.30
N GLY A 40 -9.17 -20.70 13.04
CA GLY A 40 -8.53 -21.72 12.22
C GLY A 40 -7.04 -21.43 12.02
N VAL A 41 -6.24 -22.48 11.81
CA VAL A 41 -4.79 -22.35 11.55
C VAL A 41 -4.47 -23.05 10.24
N LEU A 42 -3.87 -22.31 9.31
CA LEU A 42 -3.27 -22.85 8.10
C LEU A 42 -1.78 -23.07 8.35
N LYS A 43 -1.32 -24.31 8.28
CA LYS A 43 0.10 -24.67 8.45
C LYS A 43 0.81 -24.81 7.11
N GLY A 44 2.12 -24.58 7.11
CA GLY A 44 2.99 -24.81 5.95
C GLY A 44 4.46 -24.78 6.36
N ASP A 45 5.31 -25.46 5.57
CA ASP A 45 6.76 -25.53 5.81
C ASP A 45 7.45 -24.17 5.60
N VAL A 46 6.89 -23.39 4.66
CA VAL A 46 7.27 -22.01 4.37
C VAL A 46 6.01 -21.15 4.40
N VAL A 47 6.05 -20.08 5.18
CA VAL A 47 5.03 -19.04 5.19
C VAL A 47 5.52 -17.86 4.36
N PHE A 48 4.96 -17.71 3.17
CA PHE A 48 5.22 -16.62 2.25
C PHE A 48 4.26 -15.46 2.53
N VAL A 49 4.74 -14.34 3.05
CA VAL A 49 3.93 -13.14 3.33
C VAL A 49 4.05 -12.14 2.18
N ALA A 50 3.02 -12.09 1.34
CA ALA A 50 2.83 -11.11 0.26
C ALA A 50 1.63 -10.18 0.53
N ALA A 51 1.56 -9.62 1.74
CA ALA A 51 0.39 -8.90 2.23
C ALA A 51 0.36 -7.41 1.88
N GLY A 52 1.30 -6.92 1.04
CA GLY A 52 1.40 -5.52 0.64
C GLY A 52 1.40 -4.59 1.86
N ALA A 53 0.57 -3.53 1.81
CA ALA A 53 0.45 -2.54 2.88
C ALA A 53 -0.01 -3.12 4.25
N TRP A 54 -0.58 -4.33 4.29
CA TRP A 54 -0.95 -5.00 5.55
C TRP A 54 0.20 -5.77 6.20
N THR A 55 1.37 -5.86 5.56
CA THR A 55 2.49 -6.67 6.08
C THR A 55 2.92 -6.22 7.48
N GLY A 56 2.90 -4.90 7.75
CA GLY A 56 3.21 -4.34 9.07
C GLY A 56 2.26 -4.78 10.20
N ALA A 57 1.05 -5.24 9.86
CA ALA A 57 0.11 -5.80 10.84
C ALA A 57 0.45 -7.23 11.25
N LEU A 58 1.32 -7.92 10.49
CA LEU A 58 1.73 -9.30 10.72
C LEU A 58 3.17 -9.43 11.22
N ILE A 59 4.04 -8.51 10.80
CA ILE A 59 5.49 -8.54 11.04
C ILE A 59 5.95 -7.13 11.38
N ASP A 60 6.82 -6.99 12.38
CA ASP A 60 7.44 -5.71 12.72
C ASP A 60 8.36 -5.24 11.57
N LEU A 61 7.89 -4.25 10.81
CA LEU A 61 8.60 -3.63 9.69
C LEU A 61 8.97 -2.16 9.96
N ARG A 62 8.86 -1.70 11.21
CA ARG A 62 9.13 -0.31 11.60
C ARG A 62 10.51 0.10 11.13
N GLY A 63 10.59 1.23 10.41
CA GLY A 63 11.82 1.75 9.81
C GLY A 63 12.29 1.04 8.52
N ARG A 64 11.57 0.03 8.02
CA ARG A 64 11.87 -0.68 6.75
C ARG A 64 10.80 -0.48 5.70
N CYS A 65 9.55 -0.63 6.10
CA CYS A 65 8.42 -0.53 5.20
C CYS A 65 7.19 0.03 5.91
N GLU A 66 6.46 0.92 5.25
CA GLU A 66 5.39 1.72 5.82
C GLU A 66 4.14 1.68 4.94
N ALA A 67 2.96 1.55 5.56
CA ALA A 67 1.70 1.62 4.82
C ALA A 67 1.34 3.09 4.56
N THR A 68 1.12 3.48 3.30
CA THR A 68 0.71 4.84 2.93
C THR A 68 -0.56 4.82 2.06
N GLY A 69 -1.53 5.66 2.42
CA GLY A 69 -2.81 5.78 1.70
C GLY A 69 -2.76 6.88 0.65
N GLN A 70 -3.17 6.57 -0.58
CA GLN A 70 -3.12 7.48 -1.73
C GLN A 70 -4.52 7.83 -2.23
N ALA A 71 -4.77 9.12 -2.45
CA ALA A 71 -6.07 9.64 -2.88
C ALA A 71 -6.40 9.20 -4.32
N VAL A 72 -7.61 8.65 -4.51
CA VAL A 72 -8.14 8.24 -5.82
C VAL A 72 -9.61 8.62 -5.92
N ALA A 73 -9.99 9.22 -7.04
CA ALA A 73 -11.38 9.56 -7.35
C ALA A 73 -11.76 9.19 -8.79
N TYR A 74 -13.06 9.10 -9.01
CA TYR A 74 -13.67 8.83 -10.31
C TYR A 74 -14.81 9.82 -10.56
N VAL A 75 -14.88 10.32 -11.78
CA VAL A 75 -16.03 11.06 -12.32
C VAL A 75 -16.63 10.30 -13.49
N GLU A 76 -17.95 10.40 -13.63
CA GLU A 76 -18.64 9.91 -14.82
C GLU A 76 -18.52 10.93 -15.96
N ILE A 77 -18.27 10.43 -17.16
CA ILE A 77 -18.20 11.22 -18.39
C ILE A 77 -19.26 10.74 -19.40
N THR A 78 -19.57 11.56 -20.38
CA THR A 78 -20.49 11.18 -21.46
C THR A 78 -19.80 10.24 -22.45
N GLU A 79 -20.59 9.57 -23.29
CA GLU A 79 -20.05 8.72 -24.36
C GLU A 79 -19.20 9.51 -25.37
N ALA A 80 -19.60 10.75 -25.66
CA ALA A 80 -18.83 11.64 -26.54
C ALA A 80 -17.47 12.01 -25.93
N GLU A 81 -17.43 12.24 -24.61
CA GLU A 81 -16.19 12.51 -23.88
C GLU A 81 -15.30 11.27 -23.78
N GLN A 82 -15.87 10.09 -23.56
CA GLN A 82 -15.16 8.81 -23.60
C GLN A 82 -14.45 8.65 -24.95
N LYS A 83 -15.17 8.81 -26.07
CA LYS A 83 -14.59 8.73 -27.42
C LYS A 83 -13.48 9.76 -27.66
N ARG A 84 -13.62 10.97 -27.10
CA ARG A 84 -12.59 12.01 -27.19
C ARG A 84 -11.32 11.66 -26.39
N MET A 85 -11.46 10.92 -25.30
CA MET A 85 -10.40 10.66 -24.33
C MET A 85 -9.78 9.26 -24.41
N GLU A 86 -10.41 8.28 -25.07
CA GLU A 86 -10.01 6.86 -25.02
C GLU A 86 -8.62 6.55 -25.61
N HIS A 87 -8.10 7.44 -26.46
CA HIS A 87 -6.76 7.35 -27.05
C HIS A 87 -5.76 8.33 -26.46
N GLN A 88 -6.15 9.12 -25.45
CA GLN A 88 -5.22 9.97 -24.72
C GLN A 88 -4.19 9.09 -23.99
N PRO A 89 -2.94 9.54 -23.83
CA PRO A 89 -1.98 8.85 -22.97
C PRO A 89 -2.37 8.99 -21.50
N THR A 90 -1.77 8.16 -20.65
CA THR A 90 -1.70 8.47 -19.22
C THR A 90 -0.90 9.74 -19.02
N ILE A 91 -1.46 10.70 -18.30
CA ILE A 91 -0.81 11.97 -17.96
C ILE A 91 -0.40 11.91 -16.50
N LEU A 92 0.86 12.26 -16.20
CA LEU A 92 1.41 12.35 -14.85
C LEU A 92 2.17 13.67 -14.72
N ASN A 93 1.80 14.48 -13.73
CA ASN A 93 2.56 15.63 -13.30
C ASN A 93 3.47 15.21 -12.14
N LEU A 94 4.78 15.16 -12.38
CA LEU A 94 5.76 14.73 -11.37
C LEU A 94 5.94 15.75 -10.22
N SER A 95 5.63 17.03 -10.45
CA SER A 95 5.75 18.07 -9.43
C SER A 95 4.63 17.98 -8.38
N THR A 96 3.42 17.58 -8.80
CA THR A 96 2.27 17.43 -7.90
C THR A 96 1.94 15.97 -7.57
N GLY A 97 2.55 15.01 -8.28
CA GLY A 97 2.22 13.59 -8.21
C GLY A 97 0.85 13.23 -8.80
N LEU A 98 0.13 14.19 -9.37
CA LEU A 98 -1.22 13.99 -9.91
C LEU A 98 -1.17 13.28 -11.24
N PHE A 99 -2.04 12.29 -11.43
CA PHE A 99 -2.15 11.57 -12.68
C PHE A 99 -3.58 11.20 -13.04
N VAL A 100 -3.82 11.15 -14.36
CA VAL A 100 -5.10 10.77 -14.95
C VAL A 100 -4.87 9.61 -15.91
N LEU A 101 -5.70 8.58 -15.77
CA LEU A 101 -5.70 7.44 -16.69
C LEU A 101 -6.77 7.64 -17.77
N PRO A 102 -6.56 7.09 -18.99
CA PRO A 102 -7.60 7.08 -20.01
C PRO A 102 -8.89 6.44 -19.47
N PRO A 103 -10.06 7.03 -19.76
CA PRO A 103 -11.30 6.55 -19.18
C PRO A 103 -11.69 5.19 -19.73
N ARG A 104 -12.41 4.42 -18.92
CA ARG A 104 -12.98 3.12 -19.29
C ARG A 104 -14.41 3.07 -18.80
N GLU A 105 -15.32 2.59 -19.65
CA GLU A 105 -16.74 2.44 -19.28
C GLU A 105 -17.34 3.75 -18.75
N ARG A 106 -16.98 4.88 -19.36
CA ARG A 106 -17.40 6.24 -18.96
C ARG A 106 -16.93 6.68 -17.57
N LEU A 107 -15.94 6.02 -17.00
CA LEU A 107 -15.30 6.40 -15.75
C LEU A 107 -13.92 6.98 -16.02
N LEU A 108 -13.75 8.27 -15.72
CA LEU A 108 -12.46 8.95 -15.72
C LEU A 108 -11.87 8.90 -14.32
N LYS A 109 -10.64 8.40 -14.21
CA LYS A 109 -9.93 8.24 -12.93
C LYS A 109 -8.84 9.28 -12.79
N VAL A 110 -8.82 9.97 -11.65
CA VAL A 110 -7.74 10.85 -11.19
C VAL A 110 -7.19 10.33 -9.86
N ALA A 111 -5.89 10.45 -9.66
CA ALA A 111 -5.23 10.01 -8.43
C ALA A 111 -3.95 10.82 -8.17
N ARG A 112 -3.47 10.77 -6.92
CA ARG A 112 -2.19 11.34 -6.51
C ARG A 112 -1.23 10.23 -6.10
N HIS A 113 -0.03 10.23 -6.67
CA HIS A 113 1.12 9.49 -6.15
C HIS A 113 1.92 10.43 -5.25
N GLY A 114 1.74 10.29 -3.94
CA GLY A 114 2.36 11.18 -2.95
C GLY A 114 3.06 10.45 -1.82
N PHE A 115 3.53 11.24 -0.85
CA PHE A 115 3.96 10.70 0.44
C PHE A 115 2.84 9.92 1.12
N GLY A 116 1.59 10.33 0.89
CA GLY A 116 0.39 9.62 1.30
C GLY A 116 0.00 9.87 2.75
N TYR A 117 -1.12 9.28 3.15
CA TYR A 117 -1.63 9.36 4.51
C TYR A 117 -1.17 8.15 5.32
N LEU A 118 -0.66 8.41 6.51
CA LEU A 118 -0.39 7.40 7.52
C LEU A 118 -1.65 7.16 8.34
N ASN A 119 -1.84 5.93 8.81
CA ASN A 119 -2.90 5.58 9.75
C ASN A 119 -2.30 4.75 10.89
N PRO A 120 -1.57 5.39 11.83
CA PRO A 120 -0.96 4.70 12.95
C PRO A 120 -2.03 4.03 13.81
N GLN A 121 -1.89 2.72 14.03
CA GLN A 121 -2.78 1.94 14.86
C GLN A 121 -1.96 0.97 15.73
N THR A 122 -2.48 0.63 16.90
CA THR A 122 -1.89 -0.39 17.76
C THR A 122 -2.15 -1.77 17.17
N VAL A 123 -1.08 -2.47 16.78
CA VAL A 123 -1.10 -3.86 16.35
C VAL A 123 -0.65 -4.74 17.51
N PRO A 124 -1.52 -5.61 18.04
CA PRO A 124 -1.24 -6.34 19.28
C PRO A 124 -0.30 -7.54 19.11
N ALA A 125 -0.16 -8.07 17.89
CA ALA A 125 0.38 -9.41 17.67
C ALA A 125 1.33 -9.52 16.46
N ALA A 126 1.91 -8.40 16.00
CA ALA A 126 2.92 -8.45 14.95
C ALA A 126 4.13 -9.27 15.41
N LEU A 127 4.68 -10.08 14.51
CA LEU A 127 5.86 -10.88 14.78
C LEU A 127 7.07 -9.96 15.03
N PRO A 128 7.78 -10.07 16.17
CA PRO A 128 8.92 -9.20 16.45
C PRO A 128 10.12 -9.56 15.57
N LEU A 129 11.13 -8.69 15.50
CA LEU A 129 12.32 -8.85 14.65
C LEU A 129 13.19 -10.09 14.97
N SER A 130 12.97 -10.75 16.10
CA SER A 130 13.72 -11.92 16.52
C SER A 130 12.86 -12.82 17.39
N HIS A 131 13.00 -14.14 17.24
CA HIS A 131 12.39 -15.14 18.12
C HIS A 131 12.79 -15.00 19.59
N LYS A 132 13.86 -14.26 19.89
CA LYS A 132 14.28 -13.95 21.26
C LYS A 132 13.48 -12.82 21.90
N HIS A 133 12.80 -12.01 21.11
CA HIS A 133 12.01 -10.88 21.60
C HIS A 133 10.58 -11.33 21.88
N LYS A 134 9.98 -10.75 22.92
CA LYS A 134 8.57 -10.98 23.22
C LYS A 134 7.70 -10.31 22.15
N ARG A 135 6.59 -10.97 21.81
CA ARG A 135 5.55 -10.36 20.97
C ARG A 135 4.79 -9.36 21.84
N GLU A 136 4.97 -8.09 21.55
CA GLU A 136 4.37 -6.97 22.28
C GLU A 136 3.59 -6.07 21.29
N PRO A 137 2.58 -5.32 21.77
CA PRO A 137 1.88 -4.37 20.93
C PRO A 137 2.84 -3.31 20.37
N ILE A 138 2.71 -3.01 19.08
CA ILE A 138 3.46 -1.95 18.39
C ILE A 138 2.49 -0.99 17.71
N VAL A 139 2.89 0.26 17.56
CA VAL A 139 2.15 1.23 16.73
C VAL A 139 2.80 1.27 15.35
N VAL A 140 2.00 1.03 14.31
CA VAL A 140 2.42 1.08 12.89
C VAL A 140 1.29 1.66 12.05
N SER A 141 1.60 2.25 10.89
CA SER A 141 0.58 2.59 9.91
C SER A 141 -0.02 1.31 9.34
N VAL A 142 -1.35 1.20 9.34
CA VAL A 142 -2.09 0.09 8.74
C VAL A 142 -3.17 0.60 7.80
N PRO A 143 -3.50 -0.14 6.74
CA PRO A 143 -4.54 0.29 5.81
C PRO A 143 -5.89 0.52 6.48
N ARG A 144 -6.52 1.66 6.16
CA ARG A 144 -7.94 1.92 6.42
C ARG A 144 -8.71 1.82 5.12
N THR A 145 -9.55 0.79 4.98
CA THR A 145 -10.27 0.51 3.73
C THR A 145 -11.76 0.37 3.95
N ILE A 146 -12.54 0.59 2.89
CA ILE A 146 -14.01 0.40 2.90
C ILE A 146 -14.43 -1.04 3.23
N ARG A 147 -13.54 -2.04 3.08
CA ARG A 147 -13.82 -3.44 3.44
C ARG A 147 -13.82 -3.67 4.95
N ASP A 148 -13.13 -2.80 5.69
CA ASP A 148 -12.98 -2.89 7.15
C ASP A 148 -13.80 -1.81 7.86
N ASN A 149 -14.95 -1.41 7.27
CA ASN A 149 -15.78 -0.27 7.69
C ASN A 149 -14.98 1.04 7.83
N GLY A 150 -13.95 1.21 6.98
CA GLY A 150 -13.09 2.38 6.97
C GLY A 150 -13.74 3.61 6.32
N PHE A 151 -12.96 4.68 6.26
CA PHE A 151 -13.38 5.95 5.67
C PHE A 151 -13.63 5.79 4.15
N ASP A 152 -14.86 6.08 3.73
CA ASP A 152 -15.29 6.11 2.33
C ASP A 152 -15.37 7.56 1.85
N GLY A 153 -14.19 8.15 1.60
CA GLY A 153 -14.07 9.55 1.24
C GLY A 153 -12.63 9.98 0.94
N LEU A 154 -12.44 11.28 0.77
CA LEU A 154 -11.13 11.93 0.66
C LEU A 154 -10.98 12.95 1.80
N PRO A 155 -9.78 13.10 2.38
CA PRO A 155 -9.47 14.30 3.14
C PRO A 155 -9.62 15.56 2.28
N ALA A 156 -9.94 16.70 2.90
CA ALA A 156 -10.27 17.93 2.18
C ALA A 156 -9.16 18.41 1.23
N GLU A 157 -7.90 18.21 1.62
CA GLU A 157 -6.75 18.55 0.77
C GLU A 157 -6.63 17.60 -0.43
N GLY A 158 -6.83 16.30 -0.22
CA GLY A 158 -6.84 15.32 -1.31
C GLY A 158 -7.97 15.57 -2.31
N ASP A 159 -9.15 16.00 -1.86
CA ASP A 159 -10.23 16.41 -2.76
C ASP A 159 -9.80 17.57 -3.67
N ARG A 160 -9.22 18.62 -3.08
CA ARG A 160 -8.75 19.80 -3.83
C ARG A 160 -7.68 19.44 -4.86
N ASP A 161 -6.66 18.68 -4.45
CA ASP A 161 -5.59 18.23 -5.34
C ASP A 161 -6.14 17.42 -6.53
N LEU A 162 -7.07 16.50 -6.30
CA LEU A 162 -7.66 15.73 -7.39
C LEU A 162 -8.53 16.57 -8.32
N ARG A 163 -9.22 17.60 -7.82
CA ARG A 163 -9.96 18.56 -8.67
C ARG A 163 -9.01 19.42 -9.49
N GLU A 164 -7.92 19.90 -8.91
CA GLU A 164 -6.87 20.62 -9.63
C GLU A 164 -6.24 19.75 -10.72
N GLY A 165 -5.94 18.48 -10.41
CA GLY A 165 -5.46 17.52 -11.39
C GLY A 165 -6.43 17.30 -12.55
N LEU A 166 -7.74 17.28 -12.29
CA LEU A 166 -8.74 17.24 -13.36
C LEU A 166 -8.74 18.53 -14.19
N ARG A 167 -8.69 19.70 -13.55
CA ARG A 167 -8.70 21.01 -14.21
C ARG A 167 -7.50 21.18 -15.14
N ASP A 168 -6.31 20.78 -14.68
CA ASP A 168 -5.05 21.07 -15.37
C ASP A 168 -4.68 20.01 -16.39
N LEU A 169 -5.04 18.74 -16.14
CA LEU A 169 -4.58 17.61 -16.95
C LEU A 169 -5.65 17.10 -17.94
N VAL A 170 -6.91 17.51 -17.79
CA VAL A 170 -8.02 16.96 -18.57
C VAL A 170 -8.66 18.02 -19.46
N PRO A 171 -8.71 17.83 -20.79
CA PRO A 171 -9.29 18.79 -21.72
C PRO A 171 -10.82 18.68 -21.83
N LEU A 172 -11.50 18.47 -20.70
CA LEU A 172 -12.96 18.39 -20.60
C LEU A 172 -13.49 19.54 -19.75
N LYS A 173 -14.47 20.26 -20.27
CA LYS A 173 -15.02 21.45 -19.60
C LYS A 173 -15.75 21.04 -18.31
N ASP A 174 -15.47 21.79 -17.24
CA ASP A 174 -16.12 21.69 -15.92
C ASP A 174 -16.04 20.29 -15.28
N VAL A 175 -15.13 19.42 -15.74
CA VAL A 175 -15.02 18.03 -15.27
C VAL A 175 -14.57 17.96 -13.81
N ASP A 176 -13.78 18.93 -13.36
CA ASP A 176 -13.31 19.11 -12.00
C ASP A 176 -14.42 19.56 -11.03
N GLN A 177 -15.56 20.03 -11.54
CA GLN A 177 -16.72 20.45 -10.75
C GLN A 177 -17.78 19.35 -10.63
N ARG A 178 -17.63 18.24 -11.37
CA ARG A 178 -18.58 17.12 -11.32
C ARG A 178 -18.51 16.41 -9.96
N PRO A 179 -19.63 15.80 -9.52
CA PRO A 179 -19.61 14.97 -8.33
C PRO A 179 -18.73 13.74 -8.55
N TRP A 180 -18.01 13.33 -7.50
CA TRP A 180 -17.34 12.04 -7.51
C TRP A 180 -18.39 10.93 -7.48
N VAL A 181 -18.28 9.98 -8.39
CA VAL A 181 -19.10 8.74 -8.35
C VAL A 181 -18.43 7.67 -7.49
N LYS A 182 -17.13 7.81 -7.22
CA LYS A 182 -16.38 6.94 -6.33
C LYS A 182 -15.13 7.64 -5.83
N THR A 183 -14.83 7.50 -4.55
CA THR A 183 -13.55 7.86 -3.95
C THR A 183 -13.00 6.71 -3.13
N ARG A 184 -11.69 6.69 -2.89
CA ARG A 184 -11.06 5.80 -1.91
C ARG A 184 -9.62 6.20 -1.65
N LEU A 185 -9.07 5.69 -0.56
CA LEU A 185 -7.62 5.57 -0.39
C LEU A 185 -7.14 4.23 -0.95
N CYS A 186 -6.10 4.28 -1.79
CA CYS A 186 -5.37 3.11 -2.26
C CYS A 186 -4.07 2.99 -1.48
N TRP A 187 -3.85 1.85 -0.83
CA TRP A 187 -2.73 1.68 0.08
C TRP A 187 -1.54 1.01 -0.59
N TYR A 188 -0.35 1.56 -0.36
CA TYR A 188 0.95 1.01 -0.78
C TYR A 188 1.77 0.61 0.44
N SER A 189 2.79 -0.21 0.21
CA SER A 189 3.84 -0.51 1.17
C SER A 189 5.13 0.16 0.70
N ASP A 190 5.49 1.30 1.27
CA ASP A 190 6.63 2.10 0.86
C ASP A 190 7.90 1.72 1.64
N THR A 191 9.04 1.61 0.96
CA THR A 191 10.38 1.51 1.53
C THR A 191 11.17 2.78 1.26
N ARG A 192 12.19 3.08 2.07
CA ARG A 192 12.91 4.37 2.01
C ARG A 192 13.53 4.67 0.64
N ASP A 193 14.01 3.63 -0.02
CA ASP A 193 14.70 3.66 -1.32
C ASP A 193 13.76 3.34 -2.50
N ALA A 194 12.46 3.21 -2.26
CA ALA A 194 11.45 2.76 -3.22
C ALA A 194 11.69 1.35 -3.82
N ASP A 195 12.67 0.60 -3.30
CA ASP A 195 12.96 -0.75 -3.75
C ASP A 195 12.28 -1.78 -2.87
N TRP A 196 11.98 -2.94 -3.44
CA TRP A 196 11.18 -3.95 -2.76
C TRP A 196 11.92 -4.56 -1.57
N LEU A 197 11.14 -5.19 -0.69
CA LEU A 197 11.63 -6.03 0.40
C LEU A 197 11.20 -7.46 0.12
N VAL A 198 12.13 -8.25 -0.44
CA VAL A 198 11.93 -9.65 -0.86
C VAL A 198 13.08 -10.50 -0.32
N ASP A 199 12.88 -11.12 0.84
CA ASP A 199 13.92 -11.92 1.49
C ASP A 199 13.35 -12.89 2.53
N TRP A 200 14.19 -13.83 2.95
CA TRP A 200 13.99 -14.58 4.18
C TRP A 200 14.12 -13.66 5.39
N HIS A 201 13.22 -13.82 6.35
CA HIS A 201 13.29 -13.03 7.57
C HIS A 201 14.51 -13.46 8.42
N PRO A 202 15.42 -12.55 8.82
CA PRO A 202 16.68 -12.94 9.46
C PRO A 202 16.52 -13.53 10.86
N GLY A 203 15.43 -13.19 11.56
CA GLY A 203 15.15 -13.63 12.92
C GLY A 203 14.22 -14.84 13.06
N TRP A 204 13.62 -15.32 11.97
CA TRP A 204 12.56 -16.34 11.99
C TRP A 204 12.71 -17.31 10.83
N GLU A 205 12.89 -18.58 11.16
CA GLU A 205 12.96 -19.64 10.15
C GLU A 205 11.59 -19.87 9.49
N GLY A 206 11.60 -20.27 8.22
CA GLY A 206 10.38 -20.60 7.48
C GLY A 206 9.54 -19.38 7.06
N LEU A 207 9.98 -18.16 7.36
CA LEU A 207 9.30 -16.93 6.97
C LEU A 207 10.00 -16.27 5.78
N PHE A 208 9.30 -16.18 4.65
CA PHE A 208 9.72 -15.43 3.48
C PHE A 208 8.76 -14.27 3.23
N ILE A 209 9.29 -13.09 2.92
CA ILE A 209 8.51 -11.86 2.82
C ILE A 209 8.66 -11.32 1.41
N ALA A 210 7.57 -10.85 0.80
CA ALA A 210 7.60 -10.00 -0.38
C ALA A 210 6.64 -8.82 -0.21
N THR A 211 7.20 -7.65 0.07
CA THR A 211 6.46 -6.39 0.24
C THR A 211 7.31 -5.23 -0.29
N GLY A 212 6.94 -3.99 0.04
CA GLY A 212 7.69 -2.82 -0.42
C GLY A 212 7.40 -2.48 -1.87
N ASP A 213 6.14 -2.63 -2.30
CA ASP A 213 5.73 -2.35 -3.68
C ASP A 213 5.94 -0.88 -4.08
N SER A 214 6.05 0.01 -3.08
CA SER A 214 6.34 1.43 -3.21
C SER A 214 5.50 2.18 -4.24
N GLY A 215 4.26 1.72 -4.46
CA GLY A 215 3.33 2.32 -5.42
C GLY A 215 3.59 1.98 -6.89
N HIS A 216 4.55 1.11 -7.19
CA HIS A 216 4.93 0.76 -8.56
C HIS A 216 4.82 -0.73 -8.89
N GLY A 217 4.45 -1.58 -7.92
CA GLY A 217 4.38 -3.03 -8.09
C GLY A 217 3.42 -3.55 -9.18
N PHE A 218 2.33 -2.83 -9.46
CA PHE A 218 1.26 -3.34 -10.33
C PHE A 218 1.72 -3.65 -11.77
N LYS A 219 2.66 -2.86 -12.33
CA LYS A 219 3.16 -3.08 -13.71
C LYS A 219 3.96 -4.38 -13.85
N PHE A 220 4.45 -4.94 -12.74
CA PHE A 220 5.23 -6.17 -12.72
C PHE A 220 4.38 -7.43 -12.51
N LEU A 221 3.06 -7.28 -12.33
CA LEU A 221 2.13 -8.40 -12.10
C LEU A 221 2.37 -9.63 -13.01
N PRO A 222 2.66 -9.50 -14.33
CA PRO A 222 2.85 -10.66 -15.20
C PRO A 222 4.16 -11.43 -14.98
N VAL A 223 5.20 -10.78 -14.46
CA VAL A 223 6.57 -11.33 -14.44
C VAL A 223 7.12 -11.52 -13.04
N ILE A 224 6.46 -10.94 -12.03
CA ILE A 224 7.09 -10.82 -10.72
C ILE A 224 7.19 -12.15 -9.98
N GLY A 225 6.20 -13.04 -10.14
CA GLY A 225 6.17 -14.31 -9.43
C GLY A 225 7.45 -15.12 -9.61
N ASP A 226 7.96 -15.20 -10.84
CA ASP A 226 9.21 -15.91 -11.15
C ASP A 226 10.39 -15.32 -10.38
N LYS A 227 10.47 -13.99 -10.27
CA LYS A 227 11.56 -13.32 -9.55
C LYS A 227 11.48 -13.50 -8.05
N LEU A 228 10.27 -13.55 -7.49
CA LEU A 228 10.09 -13.87 -6.09
C LEU A 228 10.49 -15.32 -5.78
N VAL A 229 10.21 -16.26 -6.69
CA VAL A 229 10.65 -17.65 -6.56
C VAL A 229 12.17 -17.77 -6.68
N ASP A 230 12.80 -17.05 -7.61
CA ASP A 230 14.27 -16.99 -7.71
C ASP A 230 14.89 -16.51 -6.38
N CYS A 231 14.34 -15.44 -5.79
CA CYS A 231 14.78 -14.95 -4.47
C CYS A 231 14.56 -15.99 -3.36
N LEU A 232 13.39 -16.62 -3.31
CA LEU A 232 13.05 -17.66 -2.34
C LEU A 232 14.04 -18.84 -2.39
N GLN A 233 14.46 -19.23 -3.59
CA GLN A 233 15.40 -20.33 -3.84
C GLN A 233 16.88 -19.93 -3.69
N GLY A 234 17.18 -18.67 -3.39
CA GLY A 234 18.55 -18.17 -3.28
C GLY A 234 19.25 -17.93 -4.63
N SER A 235 18.50 -17.91 -5.74
CA SER A 235 18.99 -17.68 -7.11
C SER A 235 18.62 -16.29 -7.66
N GLY A 236 18.16 -15.36 -6.82
CA GLY A 236 17.69 -14.03 -7.23
C GLY A 236 18.74 -13.08 -7.84
N GLY A 237 20.03 -13.42 -7.77
CA GLY A 237 21.14 -12.64 -8.33
C GLY A 237 21.11 -11.16 -7.89
N LYS A 238 21.33 -10.24 -8.83
CA LYS A 238 21.34 -8.79 -8.56
C LYS A 238 20.03 -8.26 -7.98
N LEU A 239 18.89 -8.84 -8.37
CA LEU A 239 17.58 -8.42 -7.82
C LEU A 239 17.42 -8.92 -6.39
N GLY A 240 17.84 -10.17 -6.12
CA GLY A 240 17.90 -10.72 -4.78
C GLY A 240 18.76 -9.87 -3.85
N ASP A 241 19.96 -9.47 -4.29
CA ASP A 241 20.84 -8.56 -3.52
C ASP A 241 20.21 -7.19 -3.26
N LYS A 242 19.49 -6.66 -4.25
CA LYS A 242 18.82 -5.36 -4.18
C LYS A 242 17.61 -5.35 -3.24
N TRP A 243 16.90 -6.46 -3.15
CA TRP A 243 15.64 -6.58 -2.38
C TRP A 243 15.81 -7.20 -0.99
N LYS A 244 17.05 -7.43 -0.55
CA LYS A 244 17.36 -8.04 0.74
C LYS A 244 16.70 -7.31 1.92
N TRP A 245 16.64 -8.03 3.03
CA TRP A 245 16.26 -7.47 4.31
C TRP A 245 17.01 -6.16 4.60
N LYS A 246 16.25 -5.07 4.77
CA LYS A 246 16.83 -3.72 4.88
C LYS A 246 17.40 -3.47 6.28
N HIS A 247 18.61 -2.94 6.35
CA HIS A 247 19.18 -2.44 7.60
C HIS A 247 18.62 -1.03 7.88
N ILE A 248 18.35 -0.75 9.16
CA ILE A 248 17.82 0.54 9.60
C ILE A 248 18.96 1.33 10.24
N GLU A 249 19.14 2.58 9.80
CA GLU A 249 20.09 3.53 10.38
C GLU A 249 19.47 4.34 11.53
N ASP A 250 18.20 4.75 11.37
CA ASP A 250 17.43 5.54 12.34
C ASP A 250 16.32 4.67 12.96
N ASP A 251 16.47 4.35 14.25
CA ASP A 251 15.54 3.49 14.97
C ASP A 251 14.23 4.20 15.36
N GLY A 252 14.07 5.50 15.10
CA GLY A 252 12.84 6.25 15.38
C GLY A 252 11.80 6.23 14.25
N LEU A 253 12.16 5.78 13.04
CA LEU A 253 11.25 5.78 11.88
C LEU A 253 10.20 4.67 11.95
N GLY A 254 8.99 4.98 11.47
CA GLY A 254 7.82 4.10 11.53
C GLY A 254 7.37 3.80 12.96
N LYS A 255 7.67 4.69 13.91
CA LYS A 255 7.37 4.51 15.34
C LYS A 255 6.66 5.73 15.90
N GLU A 256 5.85 5.46 16.91
CA GLU A 256 5.40 6.50 17.83
C GLU A 256 6.41 6.69 18.96
N THR A 257 6.75 7.93 19.25
CA THR A 257 7.57 8.30 20.42
C THR A 257 6.96 9.53 21.06
N ASN A 258 6.64 9.46 22.36
CA ASN A 258 6.01 10.54 23.11
C ASN A 258 4.72 11.08 22.45
N GLY A 259 3.90 10.19 21.89
CA GLY A 259 2.64 10.55 21.23
C GLY A 259 2.79 11.16 19.83
N VAL A 260 4.00 11.16 19.26
CA VAL A 260 4.25 11.61 17.89
C VAL A 260 4.68 10.43 17.03
N TYR A 261 3.90 10.13 16.00
CA TYR A 261 4.25 9.12 15.01
C TYR A 261 5.15 9.72 13.93
N ARG A 262 6.34 9.13 13.72
CA ARG A 262 7.27 9.53 12.66
C ARG A 262 7.20 8.51 11.54
N GLY A 263 6.67 8.93 10.39
CA GLY A 263 6.56 8.06 9.22
C GLY A 263 7.92 7.79 8.57
N LEU A 264 7.99 6.69 7.82
CA LEU A 264 9.06 6.48 6.85
C LEU A 264 8.63 7.09 5.52
N ASN A 265 9.41 8.08 5.06
CA ASN A 265 9.15 8.79 3.81
C ASN A 265 10.09 8.30 2.70
N THR A 266 9.53 8.12 1.50
CA THR A 266 10.28 7.74 0.29
C THR A 266 10.65 8.99 -0.50
N TRP A 267 11.94 9.29 -0.60
CA TRP A 267 12.44 10.52 -1.26
C TRP A 267 12.99 10.22 -2.66
N ASP A 268 12.18 9.57 -3.50
CA ASP A 268 12.54 9.19 -4.87
C ASP A 268 12.34 10.32 -5.90
N GLY A 269 11.89 11.49 -5.46
CA GLY A 269 11.62 12.66 -6.29
C GLY A 269 10.29 12.60 -7.06
N SER A 270 9.46 11.57 -6.86
CA SER A 270 8.17 11.40 -7.56
C SER A 270 6.94 11.62 -6.67
N ARG A 271 7.15 11.89 -5.37
CA ARG A 271 6.08 12.02 -4.37
C ARG A 271 5.52 13.44 -4.32
N GLY A 272 4.25 13.60 -4.66
CA GLY A 272 3.48 14.81 -4.38
C GLY A 272 2.92 14.91 -2.96
N GLY A 273 2.32 16.07 -2.64
CA GLY A 273 1.73 16.35 -1.32
C GLY A 273 2.77 16.54 -0.22
N LEU A 274 2.30 16.62 1.03
CA LEU A 274 3.16 16.78 2.20
C LEU A 274 3.51 15.42 2.83
N PRO A 275 4.73 15.25 3.36
CA PRO A 275 5.08 14.08 4.16
C PRO A 275 4.37 14.07 5.52
N ASP A 276 4.38 12.92 6.18
CA ASP A 276 3.92 12.72 7.56
C ASP A 276 2.46 13.12 7.87
N MET A 277 1.59 13.13 6.85
CA MET A 277 0.16 13.40 7.05
C MET A 277 -0.54 12.25 7.77
N ILE A 278 -1.10 12.51 8.96
CA ILE A 278 -1.92 11.54 9.69
C ILE A 278 -3.37 11.62 9.20
N LEU A 279 -3.89 10.49 8.72
CA LEU A 279 -5.21 10.41 8.07
C LEU A 279 -6.34 10.97 8.93
N ASP A 280 -6.39 10.61 10.21
CA ASP A 280 -7.45 11.08 11.11
C ASP A 280 -7.41 12.60 11.33
N ASP A 281 -6.23 13.20 11.31
CA ASP A 281 -6.09 14.65 11.45
C ASP A 281 -6.53 15.38 10.18
N GLU A 282 -6.20 14.84 9.00
CA GLU A 282 -6.65 15.41 7.72
C GLU A 282 -8.18 15.26 7.53
N ILE A 283 -8.78 14.18 8.04
CA ILE A 283 -10.24 14.01 8.06
C ILE A 283 -10.90 15.00 9.02
N LYS A 284 -10.33 15.25 10.21
CA LYS A 284 -10.89 16.21 11.18
C LYS A 284 -10.92 17.63 10.62
N LYS A 285 -9.88 18.05 9.88
CA LYS A 285 -9.85 19.38 9.23
C LYS A 285 -11.04 19.61 8.29
N LEU A 286 -11.58 18.56 7.67
CA LEU A 286 -12.79 18.62 6.85
C LEU A 286 -14.04 18.95 7.68
N ARG A 287 -14.13 18.44 8.92
CA ARG A 287 -15.28 18.66 9.82
C ARG A 287 -15.28 20.05 10.44
N ASP A 288 -14.11 20.58 10.73
CA ASP A 288 -13.96 21.84 11.46
C ASP A 288 -14.01 23.08 10.54
N GLY A 289 -14.20 22.91 9.23
CA GLY A 289 -14.22 24.01 8.24
C GLY A 289 -12.86 24.71 8.06
N LYS A 290 -11.80 24.23 8.73
CA LYS A 290 -10.44 24.77 8.65
C LYS A 290 -9.68 24.08 7.52
N ALA A 291 -10.06 24.33 6.27
CA ALA A 291 -9.13 24.14 5.18
C ALA A 291 -7.99 25.16 5.36
N ARG A 292 -6.77 24.69 5.64
CA ARG A 292 -5.59 25.55 5.56
C ARG A 292 -5.53 26.13 4.14
N SER A 293 -5.80 27.43 4.01
CA SER A 293 -5.19 28.22 2.95
C SER A 293 -3.70 28.28 3.24
N GLN A 294 -2.85 27.96 2.26
CA GLN A 294 -1.40 28.26 2.12
C GLN A 294 -0.78 27.12 1.29
N LEU A 295 0.02 27.37 0.26
CA LEU A 295 0.78 28.56 -0.18
C LEU A 295 0.87 28.54 -1.71
#